data_AF-A0A7C5KAQ8-F1
#
_entry.id   AF-A0A7C5KAQ8-F1
#
_cell.length_a   1.000
_cell.length_b   1.000
_cell.length_c   1.000
_cell.angle_alpha   90.00
_cell.angle_beta   90.00
_cell.angle_gamma   90.00
#
_symmetry.space_group_name_H-M   'P 1'
#
loop_
_entity.id
_entity.type
_entity.pdbx_description
1 polymer ?
#
loop_
_entity_poly.entity_id
_entity_poly.type
_entity_poly.pdbx_seq_one_letter_code
_entity_poly.pdbx_strand_id
1 'polypeptide(L)'
;MEQNSNENPTKVLEESIKKFAESYQKLSPTGKINFQKQIEMQIKKEDERTKKLYEALLEATKKNLSVEKTIEEMKKADRQAKYGV
;
A
#
# COMPACT_ATOMS: atom_id res chain seq x y z
N MET A 1 -26.38 12.19 -14.04
CA MET A 1 -25.57 11.06 -13.56
C MET A 1 -24.91 11.51 -12.27
N GLU A 2 -25.45 11.07 -11.14
CA GLU A 2 -25.01 11.45 -9.80
C GLU A 2 -23.56 10.99 -9.58
N GLN A 3 -22.65 11.96 -9.44
CA GLN A 3 -21.32 11.73 -8.90
C GLN A 3 -21.46 11.47 -7.39
N ASN A 4 -21.61 10.20 -7.02
CA ASN A 4 -21.58 9.74 -5.64
C ASN A 4 -20.14 9.89 -5.08
N SER A 5 -19.77 11.12 -4.76
CA SER A 5 -18.55 11.49 -4.04
C SER A 5 -18.75 11.20 -2.55
N ASN A 6 -18.83 9.93 -2.19
CA ASN A 6 -18.73 9.51 -0.78
C ASN A 6 -18.02 8.15 -0.68
N GLU A 7 -17.05 7.91 -1.56
CA GLU A 7 -16.13 6.80 -1.39
C GLU A 7 -15.25 7.10 -0.19
N ASN A 8 -15.56 6.44 0.93
CA ASN A 8 -14.70 6.39 2.10
C ASN A 8 -13.23 6.29 1.63
N PRO A 9 -12.32 7.21 1.99
CA PRO A 9 -10.94 7.18 1.52
C PRO A 9 -10.25 5.85 1.84
N THR A 10 -10.76 5.18 2.87
CA THR A 10 -10.44 3.82 3.28
C THR A 10 -10.77 2.76 2.22
N LYS A 11 -11.92 2.83 1.55
CA LYS A 11 -12.34 1.86 0.52
C LYS A 11 -11.47 1.93 -0.73
N VAL A 12 -11.16 3.15 -1.19
CA VAL A 12 -10.27 3.36 -2.36
C VAL A 12 -8.87 2.81 -2.08
N LEU A 13 -8.38 3.04 -0.85
CA LEU A 13 -7.12 2.48 -0.38
C LEU A 13 -7.18 0.94 -0.35
N GLU A 14 -8.24 0.35 0.21
CA GLU A 14 -8.44 -1.11 0.26
C GLU A 14 -8.43 -1.77 -1.12
N GLU A 15 -9.15 -1.21 -2.08
CA GLU A 15 -9.15 -1.73 -3.45
C GLU A 15 -7.79 -1.59 -4.13
N SER A 16 -7.09 -0.48 -3.89
CA SER A 16 -5.75 -0.26 -4.44
C SER A 16 -4.75 -1.27 -3.87
N ILE A 17 -4.82 -1.55 -2.57
CA ILE A 17 -3.98 -2.55 -1.90
C ILE A 17 -4.30 -3.95 -2.41
N LYS A 18 -5.58 -4.27 -2.58
CA LYS A 18 -6.01 -5.57 -3.11
C LYS A 18 -5.48 -5.80 -4.53
N LYS A 19 -5.72 -4.85 -5.44
CA LYS A 19 -5.22 -4.90 -6.82
C LYS A 19 -3.70 -5.00 -6.85
N PHE A 20 -3.03 -4.25 -5.97
CA PHE A 20 -1.59 -4.31 -5.81
C PHE A 20 -1.11 -5.71 -5.37
N ALA A 21 -1.66 -6.25 -4.29
CA ALA A 21 -1.24 -7.54 -3.74
C ALA A 21 -1.47 -8.68 -4.73
N GLU A 22 -2.62 -8.68 -5.43
CA GLU A 22 -2.92 -9.64 -6.50
C GLU A 22 -1.93 -9.53 -7.66
N SER A 23 -1.57 -8.30 -8.06
CA SER A 23 -0.61 -8.07 -9.14
C SER A 23 0.79 -8.48 -8.71
N TYR A 24 1.20 -8.14 -7.49
CA TYR A 24 2.50 -8.47 -6.93
C TYR A 24 2.70 -9.98 -6.76
N GLN A 25 1.68 -10.71 -6.32
CA GLN A 25 1.75 -12.17 -6.23
C GLN A 25 2.00 -12.84 -7.59
N LYS A 26 1.47 -12.27 -8.68
CA LYS A 26 1.66 -12.73 -10.06
C LYS A 26 2.99 -12.30 -10.67
N LEU A 27 3.73 -11.37 -10.04
CA LEU A 27 5.05 -10.96 -10.53
C LEU A 27 6.07 -12.10 -10.34
N SER A 28 6.91 -12.28 -11.36
CA SER A 28 8.12 -13.09 -11.24
C SER A 28 9.06 -12.53 -10.17
N PRO A 29 9.98 -13.34 -9.61
CA PRO A 29 10.95 -12.88 -8.60
C PRO A 29 11.71 -11.61 -9.03
N THR A 30 12.15 -11.55 -10.28
CA THR A 30 12.79 -10.36 -10.88
C THR A 30 11.84 -9.16 -10.95
N GLY A 31 10.56 -9.41 -11.29
CA GLY A 31 9.53 -8.38 -11.33
C GLY A 31 9.25 -7.78 -9.94
N LYS A 32 9.23 -8.62 -8.91
CA LYS A 32 9.10 -8.19 -7.50
C LYS A 32 10.27 -7.30 -7.07
N ILE A 33 11.50 -7.66 -7.44
CA ILE A 33 12.70 -6.86 -7.14
C ILE A 33 12.67 -5.51 -7.87
N ASN A 34 12.33 -5.50 -9.16
CA ASN A 34 12.22 -4.26 -9.93
C ASN A 34 11.12 -3.35 -9.39
N PHE A 35 9.97 -3.92 -9.05
CA PHE A 35 8.88 -3.18 -8.41
C PHE A 35 9.32 -2.56 -7.08
N GLN A 36 9.99 -3.35 -6.23
CA GLN A 36 10.51 -2.86 -4.95
C GLN A 36 11.48 -1.68 -5.13
N LYS A 37 12.41 -1.79 -6.10
CA LYS A 37 13.31 -0.68 -6.45
C LYS A 37 12.58 0.55 -6.96
N GLN A 38 11.53 0.38 -7.77
CA GLN A 38 10.73 1.51 -8.24
C GLN A 38 10.03 2.22 -7.09
N ILE A 39 9.41 1.46 -6.19
CA ILE A 39 8.80 2.01 -4.97
C ILE A 39 9.87 2.71 -4.12
N GLU A 40 11.02 2.09 -3.85
CA GLU A 40 12.11 2.71 -3.08
C GLU A 40 12.64 4.01 -3.70
N MET A 41 12.62 4.14 -5.03
CA MET A 41 12.97 5.38 -5.71
C MET A 41 11.87 6.42 -5.63
N GLN A 42 10.61 6.00 -5.74
CA GLN A 42 9.45 6.90 -5.70
C GLN A 42 9.24 7.45 -4.30
N ILE A 43 9.25 6.60 -3.26
CA ILE A 43 9.03 6.98 -1.86
C ILE A 43 10.03 8.03 -1.39
N LYS A 44 11.26 8.08 -1.92
CA LYS A 44 12.26 9.10 -1.55
C LYS A 44 11.79 10.53 -1.81
N LYS A 45 10.92 10.72 -2.81
CA LYS A 45 10.37 12.01 -3.23
C LYS A 45 9.01 12.31 -2.60
N GLU A 46 8.38 11.33 -1.96
CA GLU A 46 7.07 11.47 -1.35
C GLU A 46 7.17 11.94 0.11
N ASP A 47 6.06 12.48 0.60
CA ASP A 47 5.85 12.85 2.01
C ASP A 47 5.93 11.65 2.96
N GLU A 48 6.22 11.93 4.24
CA GLU A 48 6.48 10.91 5.26
C GLU A 48 5.31 9.93 5.44
N ARG A 49 4.07 10.42 5.26
CA ARG A 49 2.88 9.58 5.29
C ARG A 49 2.90 8.54 4.17
N THR A 50 3.17 8.98 2.96
CA THR A 50 3.23 8.12 1.79
C THR A 50 4.39 7.13 1.90
N LYS A 51 5.55 7.57 2.41
CA LYS A 51 6.66 6.66 2.78
C LYS A 51 6.22 5.54 3.70
N LYS A 52 5.61 5.87 4.84
CA LYS A 52 5.14 4.88 5.84
C LYS A 52 4.13 3.89 5.27
N LEU A 53 3.23 4.35 4.40
CA LEU A 53 2.27 3.48 3.71
C LEU A 53 2.95 2.47 2.79
N TYR A 54 3.91 2.92 1.98
CA TYR A 54 4.66 2.05 1.09
C TYR A 54 5.61 1.10 1.84
N GLU A 55 6.21 1.55 2.94
CA GLU A 55 7.01 0.69 3.83
C GLU A 55 6.16 -0.44 4.43
N ALA A 56 4.98 -0.11 4.97
CA ALA A 56 4.03 -1.10 5.48
C ALA A 56 3.60 -2.09 4.38
N LEU A 57 3.34 -1.58 3.17
CA LEU A 57 2.99 -2.42 2.02
C LEU A 57 4.12 -3.39 1.65
N LEU A 58 5.36 -2.91 1.56
CA LEU A 58 6.54 -3.74 1.27
C LEU A 58 6.78 -4.78 2.36
N GLU A 59 6.65 -4.41 3.63
CA GLU A 59 6.79 -5.35 4.75
C GLU A 59 5.73 -6.44 4.74
N ALA A 60 4.46 -6.07 4.57
CA ALA A 60 3.36 -7.02 4.51
C ALA A 60 3.53 -8.00 3.34
N THR A 61 4.00 -7.48 2.22
CA THR A 61 4.28 -8.26 1.02
C THR A 61 5.49 -9.19 1.21
N LYS A 62 6.58 -8.74 1.84
CA LYS A 62 7.73 -9.60 2.20
C LYS A 62 7.33 -10.74 3.15
N LYS A 63 6.43 -10.45 4.10
CA LYS A 63 5.90 -11.42 5.06
C LYS A 63 4.85 -12.37 4.45
N ASN A 64 4.56 -12.25 3.14
CA ASN A 64 3.49 -12.99 2.46
C ASN A 64 2.15 -12.91 3.21
N LEU A 65 1.85 -11.75 3.81
CA LEU A 65 0.59 -11.55 4.51
C LEU A 65 -0.58 -11.59 3.50
N SER A 66 -1.70 -12.16 3.94
CA SER A 66 -2.96 -12.08 3.20
C SER A 66 -3.34 -10.62 2.96
N VAL A 67 -4.04 -10.35 1.85
CA VAL A 67 -4.48 -9.00 1.47
C VAL A 67 -5.18 -8.27 2.62
N GLU A 68 -6.01 -8.97 3.40
CA GLU A 68 -6.71 -8.40 4.56
C GLU A 68 -5.75 -7.89 5.65
N LYS A 69 -4.69 -8.66 5.95
CA LYS A 69 -3.66 -8.24 6.92
C LYS A 69 -2.82 -7.09 6.38
N THR A 70 -2.51 -7.10 5.09
CA THR A 70 -1.81 -5.98 4.43
C THR A 70 -2.62 -4.69 4.52
N ILE A 71 -3.94 -4.77 4.29
CA ILE A 71 -4.86 -3.65 4.46
C ILE A 71 -4.85 -3.14 5.90
N GLU A 72 -4.90 -4.04 6.88
CA GLU A 72 -4.91 -3.67 8.30
C GLU A 72 -3.62 -2.95 8.72
N GLU A 73 -2.47 -3.48 8.31
CA GLU A 73 -1.15 -2.86 8.55
C GLU A 73 -1.02 -1.50 7.86
N MET A 74 -1.54 -1.35 6.64
CA MET A 74 -1.56 -0.06 5.95
C MET A 74 -2.53 0.94 6.56
N LYS A 75 -3.71 0.50 7.05
CA LYS A 75 -4.62 1.36 7.83
C LYS A 75 -3.96 1.83 9.12
N LYS A 76 -3.21 0.94 9.78
CA LYS A 76 -2.44 1.27 10.97
C LYS A 76 -1.33 2.28 10.66
N ALA A 77 -0.59 2.08 9.57
CA ALA A 77 0.43 3.02 9.10
C ALA A 77 -0.17 4.37 8.68
N ASP A 78 -1.32 4.40 7.99
CA ASP A 78 -2.06 5.64 7.66
C ASP A 78 -2.44 6.41 8.93
N ARG A 79 -2.95 5.68 9.93
CA ARG A 79 -3.37 6.25 11.21
C ARG A 79 -2.15 6.78 11.98
N GLN A 80 -1.06 6.04 12.06
CA GLN A 80 0.18 6.51 12.68
C GLN A 80 0.75 7.73 11.97
N ALA A 81 0.74 7.74 10.64
CA ALA A 81 1.20 8.87 9.85
C ALA A 81 0.32 10.12 9.98
N LYS A 82 -1.00 9.96 10.17
CA LYS A 82 -1.93 11.09 10.37
C LYS A 82 -1.96 11.62 11.79
N TYR A 83 -1.83 10.75 12.79
CA TYR A 83 -2.12 11.08 14.18
C TYR A 83 -0.88 11.02 15.10
N GLY A 84 0.29 10.62 14.60
CA GLY A 84 1.57 10.77 15.29
C GLY A 84 1.65 10.12 16.67
N VAL A 85 1.00 8.96 16.85
CA VAL A 85 1.10 8.13 18.08
C VAL A 85 2.26 7.16 18.02
#